data_AF-A0A256EYC1-F1
#
_entry.id   AF-A0A256EYC1-F1
#
_cell.length_a   1.000
_cell.length_b   1.000
_cell.length_c   1.000
_cell.angle_alpha   90.00
_cell.angle_beta   90.00
_cell.angle_gamma   90.00
#
_symmetry.space_group_name_H-M   'P 1'
#
loop_
_entity.id
_entity.type
_entity.pdbx_description
1 polymer ?
#
loop_
_entity_poly.entity_id
_entity_poly.type
_entity_poly.pdbx_seq_one_letter_code
_entity_poly.pdbx_strand_id
1 'polypeptide(L)' 'MLKPTHPGNYPDRDIDCQEALANEIAGLIASGKNAGWDEVETAKAIAIVSQGLVLELLKFGPEE' A
#
# COMPACT_ATOMS: atom_id res chain seq x y z
N MET A 1 -13.02 -5.06 16.04
CA MET A 1 -12.27 -5.93 15.10
C MET A 1 -10.80 -5.81 15.46
N LEU A 2 -10.14 -6.95 15.67
CA LEU A 2 -8.69 -7.01 15.92
C LEU A 2 -8.00 -6.41 14.70
N LYS A 3 -7.40 -5.22 14.87
CA LYS A 3 -6.45 -4.69 13.89
C LYS A 3 -5.25 -5.65 13.85
N PRO A 4 -4.50 -5.79 12.74
CA PRO A 4 -3.33 -6.64 12.73
C PRO A 4 -2.26 -6.04 13.65
N THR A 5 -2.31 -6.41 14.92
CA THR A 5 -1.32 -6.07 15.94
C THR A 5 -0.50 -7.32 16.21
N HIS A 6 0.79 -7.25 15.94
CA HIS A 6 1.75 -8.30 16.26
C HIS A 6 1.75 -8.59 17.78
N PRO A 7 1.91 -9.85 18.29
CA PRO A 7 2.54 -11.04 17.70
C PRO A 7 1.68 -12.35 17.65
N GLY A 8 2.03 -13.26 16.71
CA GLY A 8 1.49 -14.63 16.56
C GLY A 8 1.52 -15.14 15.11
N ASN A 9 1.58 -16.47 14.90
CA ASN A 9 1.54 -17.09 13.55
C ASN A 9 0.09 -17.05 13.04
N TYR A 10 -0.27 -15.97 12.33
CA TYR A 10 -1.61 -15.71 11.84
C TYR A 10 -1.69 -15.98 10.32
N PRO A 11 -2.40 -17.03 9.87
CA PRO A 11 -2.40 -17.46 8.46
C PRO A 11 -2.91 -16.41 7.46
N ASP A 12 -3.93 -15.63 7.83
CA ASP A 12 -4.59 -14.69 6.91
C ASP A 12 -4.03 -13.26 7.02
N ARG A 13 -2.87 -13.09 7.67
CA ARG A 13 -2.26 -11.78 7.95
C ARG A 13 -2.17 -10.89 6.72
N ASP A 14 -1.66 -11.45 5.63
CA ASP A 14 -1.39 -10.67 4.44
C ASP A 14 -2.69 -10.23 3.76
N ILE A 15 -3.74 -11.07 3.82
CA ILE A 15 -5.06 -10.74 3.31
C ILE A 15 -5.65 -9.59 4.13
N ASP A 16 -5.68 -9.70 5.46
CA ASP A 16 -6.21 -8.65 6.35
C ASP A 16 -5.47 -7.31 6.19
N CYS A 17 -4.14 -7.36 6.04
CA CYS A 17 -3.35 -6.15 5.81
C CYS A 17 -3.66 -5.52 4.44
N GLN A 18 -3.84 -6.33 3.41
CA GLN A 18 -4.21 -5.85 2.07
C GLN A 18 -5.63 -5.27 2.05
N GLU A 19 -6.59 -5.91 2.73
CA GLU A 19 -7.96 -5.42 2.84
C GLU A 19 -8.03 -4.08 3.58
N ALA A 20 -7.24 -3.91 4.65
CA ALA A 20 -7.15 -2.64 5.36
C ALA A 20 -6.62 -1.50 4.46
N LEU A 21 -5.73 -1.82 3.51
CA LEU A 21 -5.19 -0.85 2.55
C LEU A 21 -6.14 -0.58 1.38
N ALA A 22 -7.00 -1.53 1.00
CA ALA A 22 -7.84 -1.43 -0.20
C ALA A 22 -8.72 -0.16 -0.21
N ASN A 23 -9.31 0.20 0.93
CA ASN A 23 -10.13 1.41 1.05
C ASN A 23 -9.31 2.69 0.86
N GLU A 24 -8.10 2.74 1.40
CA GLU A 24 -7.21 3.90 1.27
C GLU A 24 -6.72 4.06 -0.18
N ILE A 25 -6.41 2.94 -0.84
CA ILE A 25 -6.01 2.94 -2.26
C ILE A 25 -7.13 3.48 -3.15
N ALA A 26 -8.39 3.18 -2.87
CA ALA A 26 -9.51 3.77 -3.60
C ALA A 26 -9.55 5.31 -3.48
N GLY A 27 -9.20 5.85 -2.31
CA GLY A 27 -9.03 7.30 -2.10
C GLY A 27 -7.89 7.90 -2.92
N LEU A 28 -6.77 7.19 -3.03
CA LEU A 28 -5.65 7.60 -3.89
C LEU A 28 -6.06 7.59 -5.38
N ILE A 29 -6.85 6.60 -5.80
CA ILE A 29 -7.40 6.55 -7.17
C ILE A 29 -8.27 7.77 -7.46
N ALA A 30 -9.18 8.14 -6.54
CA ALA A 30 -10.00 9.33 -6.68
C ALA A 30 -9.16 10.62 -6.76
N SER A 31 -8.07 10.68 -6.02
CA SER A 31 -7.16 11.84 -6.04
C SER A 31 -6.45 11.99 -7.40
N GLY A 32 -5.97 10.90 -7.99
CA GLY A 32 -5.37 10.94 -9.33
C GLY A 32 -6.38 11.31 -10.41
N LYS A 33 -7.64 10.85 -10.29
CA LYS A 33 -8.72 11.29 -11.18
C LYS A 33 -8.99 12.78 -11.10
N ASN A 34 -9.02 13.34 -9.89
CA ASN A 34 -9.18 14.79 -9.71
C ASN A 34 -8.00 15.60 -10.26
N ALA A 35 -6.81 14.99 -10.35
CA ALA A 35 -5.64 15.57 -10.99
C ALA A 35 -5.63 15.43 -12.52
N GLY A 36 -6.57 14.67 -13.10
CA GLY A 36 -6.77 14.55 -14.55
C GLY A 36 -6.36 13.20 -15.15
N TRP A 37 -5.95 12.22 -14.34
CA TRP A 37 -5.69 10.86 -14.82
C TRP A 37 -6.97 10.02 -14.91
N ASP A 38 -6.98 9.00 -15.76
CA ASP A 38 -7.97 7.93 -15.65
C ASP A 38 -7.65 6.95 -14.50
N GLU A 39 -8.55 6.00 -14.25
CA GLU A 39 -8.41 5.01 -13.17
C GLU A 39 -7.19 4.10 -13.37
N VAL A 40 -6.92 3.69 -14.61
CA VAL A 40 -5.82 2.78 -14.96
C VAL A 40 -4.48 3.51 -14.88
N GLU A 41 -4.42 4.75 -15.37
CA GLU A 41 -3.26 5.64 -15.23
C GLU A 41 -2.94 5.87 -13.75
N THR A 42 -3.96 6.17 -12.93
CA THR A 42 -3.75 6.40 -11.51
C THR A 42 -3.27 5.13 -10.80
N ALA A 43 -3.87 3.97 -11.08
CA ALA A 43 -3.44 2.70 -10.49
C ALA A 43 -1.98 2.36 -10.84
N LYS A 44 -1.57 2.60 -12.10
CA LYS A 44 -0.17 2.44 -12.53
C LYS A 44 0.76 3.41 -11.79
N ALA A 45 0.37 4.66 -11.65
CA ALA A 45 1.16 5.66 -10.93
C ALA A 45 1.36 5.27 -9.46
N ILE A 46 0.31 4.80 -8.78
CA ILE A 46 0.38 4.30 -7.39
C ILE A 46 1.37 3.14 -7.29
N ALA A 47 1.35 2.18 -8.23
CA ALA A 47 2.26 1.05 -8.23
C ALA A 47 3.74 1.51 -8.39
N ILE A 48 4.01 2.46 -9.29
CA ILE A 48 5.35 3.01 -9.52
C ILE A 48 5.88 3.71 -8.27
N VAL A 49 5.08 4.61 -7.68
CA VAL A 49 5.48 5.36 -6.48
C VAL A 49 5.72 4.41 -5.30
N SER A 50 4.84 3.42 -5.12
CA SER A 50 4.96 2.44 -4.03
C SER A 50 6.24 1.60 -4.17
N GLN A 51 6.61 1.19 -5.39
CA GLN A 51 7.87 0.48 -5.63
C GLN A 51 9.09 1.33 -5.26
N GLY A 52 9.08 2.62 -5.59
CA GLY A 52 10.14 3.55 -5.19
C GLY A 52 10.30 3.64 -3.67
N LEU A 53 9.19 3.78 -2.94
CA LEU A 53 9.18 3.84 -1.49
C LEU A 53 9.72 2.55 -0.84
N VAL A 54 9.39 1.38 -1.39
CA VAL A 54 9.93 0.10 -0.90
C VAL A 54 11.45 0.09 -1.02
N LEU A 55 12.00 0.53 -2.16
CA LEU A 55 13.45 0.60 -2.34
C LEU A 55 14.11 1.56 -1.35
N GLU A 56 13.48 2.69 -1.04
CA GLU A 56 13.98 3.63 -0.03
C GLU A 56 13.95 3.01 1.38
N LEU A 57 12.85 2.39 1.78
CA LEU A 57 12.71 1.75 3.08
C LEU A 57 13.70 0.60 3.28
N LEU A 58 13.99 -0.16 2.23
CA LEU A 58 14.98 -1.23 2.26
C LEU A 58 16.42 -0.71 2.33
N LYS A 59 16.72 0.45 1.74
CA LYS A 59 18.05 1.09 1.84
C LYS A 59 18.38 1.56 3.26
N PHE A 60 17.36 1.89 4.06
CA PHE A 60 17.51 2.29 5.46
C PHE A 60 17.16 1.17 6.44
N GLY A 61 17.17 -0.10 6.00
CA GLY A 61 17.11 -1.25 6.90
C GLY A 61 18.26 -1.20 7.90
N PRO A 62 18.10 -1.76 9.12
CA PRO A 62 19.09 -1.64 10.18
C PRO A 62 20.43 -2.16 9.66
N GLU A 63 21.49 -1.33 9.75
CA GLU A 63 22.86 -1.82 9.62
C GLU A 63 23.02 -2.97 10.63
N GLU A 64 23.38 -4.16 10.14
CA GLU A 64 23.76 -5.31 10.99
C GLU A 64 24.99 -4.99 11.84
#